data_AF-A0A967GMP8-F1
#
_entry.id   AF-A0A967GMP8-F1
#
_cell.length_a   1.000
_cell.length_b   1.000
_cell.length_c   1.000
_cell.angle_alpha   90.00
_cell.angle_beta   90.00
_cell.angle_gamma   90.00
#
_symmetry.space_group_name_H-M   'P 1'
#
loop_
_entity.id
_entity.type
_entity.pdbx_description
1 polymer ?
#
loop_
_entity_poly.entity_id
_entity_poly.type
_entity_poly.pdbx_seq_one_letter_code
_entity_poly.pdbx_strand_id
1 'polypeptide(L)'
;MDLPQVSEETVGEVPAEAVSAEAPVADFAVAEPAVAPKAKEAPPKQVADQEPASFVPVKPGGGGAVTPETKQLELRAIFGVDHELSAQEILQRARGLPGILQVAKVTSKEAAALQALQGCATKLGLDEEVPIVMSCPDGFIDFVHTDETALAVLRKEDYGPGVRATLIIVARELGKL
;
A
#
# COMPACT_ATOMS: atom_id res chain seq x y z
N MET A 1 32.56 -50.99 -0.84
CA MET A 1 33.81 -50.38 -0.40
C MET A 1 33.92 -49.08 -1.17
N ASP A 2 33.70 -47.88 -0.65
CA ASP A 2 33.65 -47.41 0.73
C ASP A 2 32.92 -46.05 0.74
N LEU A 3 31.83 -45.96 1.51
CA LEU A 3 31.43 -44.82 2.33
C LEU A 3 30.92 -45.50 3.62
N PRO A 4 31.22 -45.04 4.85
CA PRO A 4 31.10 -43.64 5.28
C PRO A 4 32.15 -43.17 6.33
N GLN A 5 32.22 -41.86 6.57
CA GLN A 5 32.60 -41.35 7.90
C GLN A 5 31.64 -40.22 8.27
N VAL A 6 30.82 -40.52 9.28
CA VAL A 6 30.02 -39.63 10.09
C VAL A 6 30.96 -38.91 11.06
N SER A 7 30.69 -37.65 11.37
CA SER A 7 31.20 -37.00 12.58
C SER A 7 30.05 -36.26 13.26
N GLU A 8 29.49 -36.92 14.26
CA GLU A 8 29.17 -36.39 15.60
C GLU A 8 30.22 -35.33 16.03
N GLU A 9 30.00 -34.39 16.93
CA GLU A 9 28.94 -33.92 17.82
C GLU A 9 29.57 -32.65 18.43
N THR A 10 28.80 -31.62 18.75
CA THR A 10 29.12 -30.81 19.95
C THR A 10 27.91 -30.00 20.38
N VAL A 11 27.34 -30.49 21.47
CA VAL A 11 26.48 -29.79 22.42
C VAL A 11 27.27 -28.66 23.08
N GLY A 12 26.62 -27.52 23.31
CA GLY A 12 27.12 -26.42 24.13
C GLY A 12 26.03 -25.36 24.25
N GLU A 13 25.06 -25.57 25.14
CA GLU A 13 25.05 -25.07 26.53
C GLU A 13 24.36 -23.71 26.62
N VAL A 14 23.13 -23.76 27.12
CA VAL A 14 22.34 -22.65 27.63
C VAL A 14 22.71 -22.44 29.09
N PRO A 15 23.01 -21.21 29.54
CA PRO A 15 22.80 -20.84 30.92
C PRO A 15 21.47 -20.10 31.06
N ALA A 16 20.55 -20.73 31.78
CA ALA A 16 19.54 -20.03 32.54
C ALA A 16 20.20 -19.55 33.84
N GLU A 17 20.11 -18.26 34.15
CA GLU A 17 20.21 -17.80 35.54
C GLU A 17 19.27 -16.61 35.77
N ALA A 18 18.52 -16.73 36.86
CA ALA A 18 17.42 -15.89 37.27
C ALA A 18 17.84 -15.01 38.45
N VAL A 19 17.43 -13.74 38.48
CA VAL A 19 17.30 -12.91 39.70
C VAL A 19 16.15 -11.92 39.43
N SER A 20 14.95 -12.11 39.98
CA SER A 20 14.48 -11.85 41.36
C SER A 20 14.01 -10.40 41.61
N ALA A 21 12.86 -10.33 42.30
CA ALA A 21 12.29 -9.22 43.08
C ALA A 21 11.19 -8.32 42.44
N GLU A 22 9.95 -8.71 42.72
CA GLU A 22 8.80 -7.83 43.03
C GLU A 22 9.16 -6.73 44.05
N ALA A 23 8.56 -5.54 43.89
CA ALA A 23 7.78 -4.88 44.95
C ALA A 23 6.98 -3.66 44.41
N PRO A 24 5.85 -3.29 45.05
CA PRO A 24 4.77 -2.49 44.47
C PRO A 24 4.65 -1.07 45.08
N VAL A 25 3.50 -0.40 44.86
CA VAL A 25 2.95 0.88 45.41
C VAL A 25 3.25 2.15 44.59
N ALA A 26 2.38 3.14 44.39
CA ALA A 26 1.06 3.51 44.93
C ALA A 26 0.27 4.26 43.82
N ASP A 27 -1.01 3.97 43.58
CA ASP A 27 -2.18 4.63 44.21
C ASP A 27 -2.16 6.16 44.13
N PHE A 28 -2.81 6.70 43.10
CA PHE A 28 -3.42 8.04 43.12
C PHE A 28 -4.74 7.99 42.36
N ALA A 29 -5.75 7.43 43.00
CA ALA A 29 -7.12 7.87 42.78
C ALA A 29 -7.38 9.09 43.67
N VAL A 30 -7.60 10.27 43.09
CA VAL A 30 -8.39 11.32 43.75
C VAL A 30 -9.34 11.95 42.75
N ALA A 31 -10.59 11.96 43.20
CA ALA A 31 -11.82 12.37 42.56
C ALA A 31 -11.88 13.82 42.07
N GLU A 32 -12.76 13.97 41.08
CA GLU A 32 -13.48 15.17 40.65
C GLU A 32 -14.07 15.99 41.82
N PRO A 33 -14.31 17.29 41.60
CA PRO A 33 -15.58 17.86 42.04
C PRO A 33 -16.32 18.64 40.94
N ALA A 34 -17.54 18.19 40.65
CA ALA A 34 -18.68 19.02 40.21
C ALA A 34 -18.92 20.15 41.24
N VAL A 35 -19.51 21.32 40.98
CA VAL A 35 -20.78 21.75 40.35
C VAL A 35 -20.61 23.28 40.11
N ALA A 36 -21.13 23.99 39.11
CA ALA A 36 -22.54 24.35 38.90
C ALA A 36 -22.69 25.43 37.79
N PRO A 37 -23.89 25.64 37.23
CA PRO A 37 -24.13 26.26 35.91
C PRO A 37 -24.61 27.73 35.98
N LYS A 38 -24.39 28.48 34.88
CA LYS A 38 -25.10 29.69 34.42
C LYS A 38 -24.42 30.12 33.10
N ALA A 39 -25.06 30.55 32.02
CA ALA A 39 -26.40 31.10 31.82
C ALA A 39 -26.87 30.80 30.39
N LYS A 40 -28.19 30.82 30.18
CA LYS A 40 -28.84 30.83 28.86
C LYS A 40 -28.44 32.10 28.10
N GLU A 41 -27.84 31.94 26.93
CA GLU A 41 -27.75 33.02 25.94
C GLU A 41 -28.83 32.80 24.86
N ALA A 42 -29.59 33.86 24.60
CA ALA A 42 -30.72 33.87 23.68
C ALA A 42 -30.26 33.83 22.21
N PRO A 43 -31.05 33.25 21.29
CA PRO A 43 -30.69 33.21 19.88
C PRO A 43 -30.93 34.59 19.24
N PRO A 44 -29.96 35.17 18.51
CA PRO A 44 -30.24 36.33 17.68
C PRO A 44 -31.08 35.90 16.47
N LYS A 45 -32.16 36.67 16.25
CA LYS A 45 -33.11 36.55 15.15
C LYS A 45 -32.43 36.77 13.80
N GLN A 46 -32.94 36.02 12.82
CA GLN A 46 -32.64 36.08 11.39
C GLN A 46 -32.62 37.51 10.83
N VAL A 47 -31.62 37.76 9.98
CA VAL A 47 -31.71 38.76 8.90
C VAL A 47 -31.84 37.99 7.58
N ALA A 48 -32.73 38.51 6.74
CA ALA A 48 -33.37 37.86 5.61
C ALA A 48 -32.48 37.72 4.37
N ASP A 49 -32.94 36.81 3.50
CA ASP A 49 -32.73 36.73 2.05
C ASP A 49 -31.30 36.75 1.52
N GLN A 50 -30.70 35.56 1.45
CA GLN A 50 -29.93 35.20 0.26
C GLN A 50 -30.69 34.12 -0.50
N GLU A 51 -31.11 34.51 -1.70
CA GLU A 51 -31.66 33.68 -2.77
C GLU A 51 -30.87 32.38 -2.92
N PRO A 52 -31.51 31.21 -3.09
CA PRO A 52 -30.80 29.96 -3.27
C PRO A 52 -30.09 30.01 -4.63
N ALA A 53 -28.79 30.28 -4.62
CA ALA A 53 -27.93 30.02 -5.76
C ALA A 53 -28.11 28.54 -6.13
N SER A 54 -28.83 28.30 -7.21
CA SER A 54 -28.97 26.99 -7.84
C SER A 54 -27.57 26.47 -8.15
N PHE A 55 -27.03 25.61 -7.30
CA PHE A 55 -25.87 24.79 -7.61
C PHE A 55 -26.30 23.82 -8.71
N VAL A 56 -26.14 24.25 -9.95
CA VAL A 56 -26.10 23.33 -11.08
C VAL A 56 -24.81 22.55 -10.89
N PRO A 57 -24.84 21.22 -10.73
CA PRO A 57 -23.61 20.45 -10.81
C PRO A 57 -23.05 20.68 -12.21
N VAL A 58 -21.90 21.37 -12.27
CA VAL A 58 -21.07 21.35 -13.47
C VAL A 58 -20.67 19.90 -13.64
N LYS A 59 -21.42 19.20 -14.49
CA LYS A 59 -20.98 17.98 -15.13
C LYS A 59 -19.54 18.26 -15.60
N PRO A 60 -18.53 17.44 -15.28
CA PRO A 60 -17.24 17.54 -15.95
C PRO A 60 -17.46 17.10 -17.41
N GLY A 61 -18.05 18.01 -18.19
CA GLY A 61 -18.13 17.98 -19.62
C GLY A 61 -16.95 18.77 -20.12
N GLY A 62 -15.86 18.05 -20.40
CA GLY A 62 -14.66 18.68 -20.89
C GLY A 62 -13.52 17.69 -20.77
N GLY A 63 -13.36 16.87 -21.81
CA GLY A 63 -12.03 16.37 -22.15
C GLY A 63 -11.14 17.57 -22.39
N GLY A 64 -10.59 18.12 -21.32
CA GLY A 64 -9.48 19.05 -21.40
C GLY A 64 -8.42 18.32 -22.21
N ALA A 65 -8.10 18.86 -23.38
CA ALA A 65 -7.05 18.30 -24.21
C ALA A 65 -5.83 18.13 -23.32
N VAL A 66 -5.35 16.89 -23.19
CA VAL A 66 -4.20 16.58 -22.34
C VAL A 66 -3.01 17.30 -22.96
N THR A 67 -2.68 18.46 -22.40
CA THR A 67 -1.53 19.25 -22.82
C THR A 67 -0.27 18.48 -22.42
N PRO A 68 0.85 18.65 -23.15
CA PRO A 68 2.13 18.04 -22.75
C PRO A 68 2.51 18.38 -21.30
N GLU A 69 2.08 19.53 -20.79
CA GLU A 69 2.30 19.95 -19.41
C GLU A 69 1.50 19.13 -18.38
N THR A 70 0.32 18.63 -18.76
CA THR A 70 -0.55 17.84 -17.87
C THR A 70 -0.37 16.34 -18.03
N LYS A 71 0.30 15.89 -19.09
CA LYS A 71 0.65 14.47 -19.26
C LYS A 71 1.58 14.01 -18.15
N GLN A 72 1.22 12.88 -17.55
CA GLN A 72 2.00 12.19 -16.51
C GLN A 72 2.42 13.09 -15.34
N LEU A 73 1.64 14.14 -15.03
CA LEU A 73 2.01 15.13 -14.01
C LEU A 73 2.32 14.46 -12.65
N GLU A 74 1.55 13.44 -12.28
CA GLU A 74 1.76 12.66 -11.05
C GLU A 74 3.12 11.95 -11.05
N LEU A 75 3.46 11.21 -12.12
CA LEU A 75 4.77 10.54 -12.19
C LEU A 75 5.94 11.52 -12.28
N ARG A 76 5.75 12.63 -12.97
CA ARG A 76 6.75 13.70 -13.07
C ARG A 76 7.04 14.33 -11.71
N ALA A 77 6.00 14.59 -10.92
CA ALA A 77 6.13 15.08 -9.55
C ALA A 77 6.78 14.05 -8.62
N ILE A 78 6.38 12.77 -8.71
CA ILE A 78 6.92 11.69 -7.86
C ILE A 78 8.41 11.45 -8.15
N PHE A 79 8.79 11.43 -9.42
CA PHE A 79 10.16 11.14 -9.84
C PHE A 79 11.04 12.38 -10.02
N GLY A 80 10.50 13.58 -9.81
CA GLY A 80 11.22 14.84 -9.90
C GLY A 80 11.77 15.13 -11.30
N VAL A 81 10.95 14.95 -12.34
CA VAL A 81 11.35 15.18 -13.74
C VAL A 81 10.46 16.16 -14.48
N ASP A 82 11.06 16.84 -15.46
CA ASP A 82 10.42 17.85 -16.27
C ASP A 82 9.98 17.34 -17.66
N HIS A 83 10.28 16.09 -18.04
CA HIS A 83 9.88 15.48 -19.30
C HIS A 83 8.85 14.33 -19.17
N GLU A 84 8.20 13.99 -20.29
CA GLU A 84 7.36 12.79 -20.40
C GLU A 84 8.22 11.52 -20.38
N LEU A 85 7.79 10.54 -19.59
CA LEU A 85 8.51 9.29 -19.36
C LEU A 85 8.04 8.19 -20.30
N SER A 86 9.01 7.54 -20.94
CA SER A 86 8.77 6.31 -21.69
C SER A 86 8.42 5.15 -20.76
N ALA A 87 7.74 4.12 -21.26
CA ALA A 87 7.40 2.93 -20.47
C ALA A 87 8.63 2.28 -19.81
N GLN A 88 9.77 2.24 -20.50
CA GLN A 88 11.02 1.70 -19.95
C GLN A 88 11.58 2.56 -18.83
N GLU A 89 11.53 3.90 -18.98
CA GLU A 89 12.01 4.82 -17.96
C GLU A 89 11.14 4.76 -16.69
N ILE A 90 9.81 4.66 -16.87
CA ILE A 90 8.87 4.47 -15.76
C ILE A 90 9.20 3.18 -14.98
N LEU A 91 9.35 2.05 -15.68
CA LEU A 91 9.69 0.78 -15.04
C LEU A 91 11.05 0.83 -14.33
N GLN A 92 12.04 1.47 -14.96
CA GLN A 92 13.37 1.62 -14.39
C GLN A 92 13.35 2.45 -13.10
N ARG A 93 12.56 3.53 -13.05
CA ARG A 93 12.40 4.33 -11.83
C ARG A 93 11.58 3.64 -10.76
N ALA A 94 10.56 2.88 -11.14
CA ALA A 94 9.77 2.08 -10.20
C ALA A 94 10.65 1.05 -9.45
N ARG A 95 11.69 0.50 -10.09
CA ARG A 95 12.70 -0.36 -9.44
C ARG A 95 13.56 0.38 -8.41
N GLY A 96 13.67 1.71 -8.51
CA GLY A 96 14.39 2.54 -7.55
C GLY A 96 13.59 2.82 -6.28
N LEU A 97 12.32 2.39 -6.20
CA LEU A 97 11.51 2.57 -5.00
C LEU A 97 12.03 1.68 -3.85
N PRO A 98 11.97 2.16 -2.59
CA PRO A 98 12.44 1.39 -1.43
C PRO A 98 11.80 -0.01 -1.36
N GLY A 99 12.63 -1.03 -1.17
CA GLY A 99 12.19 -2.43 -1.01
C GLY A 99 11.81 -3.15 -2.31
N ILE A 100 11.86 -2.48 -3.47
CA ILE A 100 11.54 -3.08 -4.77
C ILE A 100 12.81 -3.60 -5.44
N LEU A 101 12.79 -4.87 -5.86
CA LEU A 101 13.91 -5.51 -6.55
C LEU A 101 13.68 -5.58 -8.06
N GLN A 102 12.45 -5.89 -8.48
CA GLN A 102 12.10 -5.99 -9.89
C GLN A 102 10.65 -5.56 -10.13
N VAL A 103 10.41 -4.94 -11.29
CA VAL A 103 9.07 -4.58 -11.77
C VAL A 103 8.96 -4.93 -13.25
N ALA A 104 7.83 -5.53 -13.62
CA ALA A 104 7.48 -5.84 -15.01
C ALA A 104 6.01 -5.53 -15.28
N LYS A 105 5.70 -5.07 -16.50
CA LYS A 105 4.33 -4.97 -17.00
C LYS A 105 3.80 -6.37 -17.31
N VAL A 106 2.61 -6.68 -16.81
CA VAL A 106 1.94 -7.96 -17.03
C VAL A 106 1.12 -7.85 -18.30
N THR A 107 1.28 -8.81 -19.19
CA THR A 107 0.48 -8.93 -20.41
C THR A 107 -0.94 -9.43 -20.10
N SER A 108 -1.88 -9.20 -21.00
CA SER A 108 -3.25 -9.71 -20.85
C SER A 108 -3.30 -11.24 -20.71
N LYS A 109 -2.41 -11.95 -21.41
CA LYS A 109 -2.29 -13.42 -21.33
C LYS A 109 -1.81 -13.87 -19.95
N GLU A 110 -0.82 -13.19 -19.39
CA GLU A 110 -0.30 -13.50 -18.04
C GLU A 110 -1.32 -13.17 -16.96
N ALA A 111 -2.04 -12.05 -17.08
CA ALA A 111 -3.12 -11.68 -16.18
C ALA A 111 -4.25 -12.73 -16.18
N ALA A 112 -4.67 -13.20 -17.37
CA ALA A 112 -5.66 -14.26 -17.50
C ALA A 112 -5.18 -15.58 -16.88
N ALA A 113 -3.89 -15.90 -17.00
CA ALA A 113 -3.31 -17.08 -16.36
C ALA A 113 -3.32 -16.98 -14.83
N LEU A 114 -3.03 -15.80 -14.27
CA LEU A 114 -3.11 -15.56 -12.82
C LEU A 114 -4.55 -15.68 -12.30
N GLN A 115 -5.51 -15.13 -13.04
CA GLN A 115 -6.95 -15.28 -12.71
C GLN A 115 -7.39 -16.75 -12.76
N ALA A 116 -6.91 -17.52 -13.75
CA ALA A 116 -7.19 -18.95 -13.82
C ALA A 116 -6.60 -19.70 -12.61
N LEU A 117 -5.39 -19.34 -12.17
CA LEU A 117 -4.76 -19.89 -10.97
C LEU A 117 -5.58 -19.57 -9.71
N GLN A 118 -6.03 -18.32 -9.54
CA GLN A 118 -6.91 -17.90 -8.44
C GLN A 118 -8.23 -18.67 -8.44
N GLY A 119 -8.85 -18.84 -9.61
CA GLY A 119 -10.06 -19.64 -9.76
C GLY A 119 -9.86 -21.12 -9.41
N CYS A 120 -8.69 -21.69 -9.71
CA CYS A 120 -8.32 -23.03 -9.27
C CYS A 120 -8.15 -23.10 -7.75
N ALA A 121 -7.43 -22.14 -7.14
CA ALA A 121 -7.24 -22.09 -5.69
C ALA A 121 -8.58 -21.97 -4.94
N THR A 122 -9.50 -21.16 -5.46
CA THR A 122 -10.85 -21.00 -4.89
C THR A 122 -11.62 -22.32 -4.89
N LYS A 123 -11.57 -23.07 -5.99
CA LYS A 123 -12.19 -24.41 -6.08
C LYS A 123 -11.58 -25.43 -5.11
N LEU A 124 -10.35 -25.20 -4.65
CA LEU A 124 -9.68 -26.03 -3.66
C LEU A 124 -9.94 -25.58 -2.21
N GLY A 125 -10.76 -24.53 -2.01
CA GLY A 125 -11.16 -24.03 -0.69
C GLY A 125 -10.36 -22.85 -0.18
N LEU A 126 -9.59 -22.15 -1.04
CA LEU A 126 -9.04 -20.84 -0.69
C LEU A 126 -10.16 -19.79 -0.79
N ASP A 127 -10.44 -19.08 0.30
CA ASP A 127 -11.41 -17.99 0.26
C ASP A 127 -10.94 -16.87 -0.68
N GLU A 128 -11.87 -16.19 -1.36
CA GLU A 128 -11.54 -15.12 -2.33
C GLU A 128 -10.79 -13.95 -1.69
N GLU A 129 -10.95 -13.74 -0.38
CA GLU A 129 -10.28 -12.69 0.40
C GLU A 129 -8.85 -13.09 0.81
N VAL A 130 -8.50 -14.37 0.72
CA VAL A 130 -7.17 -14.86 1.10
C VAL A 130 -6.23 -14.82 -0.10
N PRO A 131 -5.12 -14.06 -0.04
CA PRO A 131 -4.23 -13.91 -1.17
C PRO A 131 -3.39 -15.17 -1.39
N ILE A 132 -3.11 -15.47 -2.67
CA ILE A 132 -2.06 -16.43 -3.03
C ILE A 132 -0.71 -15.75 -2.80
N VAL A 133 0.08 -16.27 -1.86
CA VAL A 133 1.43 -15.77 -1.58
C VAL A 133 2.43 -16.45 -2.51
N MET A 134 3.11 -15.66 -3.33
CA MET A 134 4.18 -16.12 -4.22
C MET A 134 5.52 -15.59 -3.71
N SER A 135 6.49 -16.47 -3.50
CA SER A 135 7.83 -16.11 -2.99
C SER A 135 8.94 -16.80 -3.77
N CYS A 136 10.10 -16.17 -3.83
CA CYS A 136 11.36 -16.72 -4.30
C CYS A 136 12.47 -16.44 -3.27
N PRO A 137 13.69 -16.98 -3.43
CA PRO A 137 14.78 -16.75 -2.46
C PRO A 137 15.08 -15.28 -2.18
N ASP A 138 14.85 -14.41 -3.17
CA ASP A 138 15.15 -12.98 -3.09
C ASP A 138 14.00 -12.15 -2.50
N GLY A 139 12.80 -12.72 -2.31
CA GLY A 139 11.68 -12.02 -1.71
C GLY A 139 10.30 -12.52 -2.16
N PHE A 140 9.34 -11.61 -2.19
CA PHE A 140 7.95 -11.91 -2.47
C PHE A 140 7.49 -11.26 -3.78
N ILE A 141 6.69 -11.99 -4.55
CA ILE A 141 6.06 -11.51 -5.77
C ILE A 141 4.66 -11.02 -5.40
N ASP A 142 4.35 -9.77 -5.75
CA ASP A 142 3.00 -9.22 -5.69
C ASP A 142 2.56 -8.75 -7.08
N PHE A 143 1.25 -8.69 -7.28
CA PHE A 143 0.65 -8.18 -8.49
C PHE A 143 -0.22 -6.95 -8.20
N VAL A 144 0.24 -5.79 -8.65
CA VAL A 144 -0.48 -4.53 -8.52
C VAL A 144 -1.37 -4.35 -9.75
N HIS A 145 -2.68 -4.45 -9.54
CA HIS A 145 -3.67 -4.37 -10.62
C HIS A 145 -4.36 -3.01 -10.65
N THR A 146 -4.60 -2.52 -11.87
CA THR A 146 -5.49 -1.41 -12.20
C THR A 146 -6.41 -1.84 -13.34
N ASP A 147 -7.42 -1.04 -13.68
CA ASP A 147 -8.39 -1.37 -14.73
C ASP A 147 -7.74 -1.58 -16.11
N GLU A 148 -6.64 -0.87 -16.40
CA GLU A 148 -6.00 -0.84 -17.72
C GLU A 148 -4.71 -1.67 -17.79
N THR A 149 -4.00 -1.85 -16.68
CA THR A 149 -2.69 -2.51 -16.66
C THR A 149 -2.42 -3.15 -15.29
N ALA A 150 -1.64 -4.23 -15.30
CA ALA A 150 -1.12 -4.85 -14.09
C ALA A 150 0.42 -4.87 -14.09
N LEU A 151 1.01 -4.81 -12.89
CA LEU A 151 2.44 -4.94 -12.66
C LEU A 151 2.74 -6.17 -11.81
N ALA A 152 3.76 -6.92 -12.20
CA ALA A 152 4.39 -7.91 -11.33
C ALA A 152 5.57 -7.25 -10.63
N VAL A 153 5.62 -7.38 -9.30
CA VAL A 153 6.58 -6.69 -8.44
C VAL A 153 7.27 -7.71 -7.56
N LEU A 154 8.59 -7.84 -7.70
CA LEU A 154 9.42 -8.55 -6.73
C LEU A 154 9.89 -7.54 -5.69
N ARG A 155 9.56 -7.80 -4.43
CA ARG A 155 9.91 -6.96 -3.26
C ARG A 155 10.62 -7.79 -2.20
N LYS A 156 11.52 -7.17 -1.46
CA LYS A 156 12.30 -7.85 -0.39
C LYS A 156 11.43 -8.15 0.84
N GLU A 157 10.58 -7.21 1.20
CA GLU A 157 9.72 -7.24 2.38
C GLU A 157 8.38 -6.56 2.06
N ASP A 158 7.57 -6.27 3.08
CA ASP A 158 6.34 -5.52 2.89
C ASP A 158 6.58 -4.10 2.34
N TYR A 159 5.56 -3.54 1.70
CA TYR A 159 5.69 -2.21 1.12
C TYR A 159 5.93 -1.15 2.20
N GLY A 160 7.01 -0.38 2.02
CA GLY A 160 7.21 0.84 2.78
C GLY A 160 6.11 1.87 2.53
N PRO A 161 6.02 2.91 3.37
CA PRO A 161 5.00 3.96 3.25
C PRO A 161 4.95 4.56 1.84
N GLY A 162 3.76 4.55 1.23
CA GLY A 162 3.52 5.14 -0.09
C GLY A 162 4.01 4.34 -1.30
N VAL A 163 4.88 3.33 -1.14
CA VAL A 163 5.46 2.58 -2.27
C VAL A 163 4.38 1.90 -3.11
N ARG A 164 3.44 1.20 -2.46
CA ARG A 164 2.33 0.53 -3.15
C ARG A 164 1.44 1.53 -3.89
N ALA A 165 1.16 2.68 -3.29
CA ALA A 165 0.37 3.75 -3.92
C ALA A 165 1.09 4.30 -5.17
N THR A 166 2.41 4.53 -5.07
CA THR A 166 3.23 4.91 -6.22
C THR A 166 3.19 3.87 -7.33
N LEU A 167 3.27 2.58 -7.00
CA LEU A 167 3.16 1.50 -7.99
C LEU A 167 1.79 1.45 -8.69
N ILE A 168 0.72 1.78 -7.97
CA ILE A 168 -0.63 1.92 -8.57
C ILE A 168 -0.64 3.08 -9.58
N ILE A 169 -0.04 4.23 -9.25
CA ILE A 169 0.08 5.37 -10.18
C ILE A 169 0.92 4.97 -11.39
N VAL A 170 2.04 4.27 -11.18
CA VAL A 170 2.89 3.74 -12.26
C VAL A 170 2.09 2.82 -13.18
N ALA A 171 1.33 1.87 -12.63
CA ALA A 171 0.50 0.95 -13.41
C ALA A 171 -0.54 1.71 -14.26
N ARG A 172 -1.23 2.69 -13.65
CA ARG A 172 -2.22 3.54 -14.32
C ARG A 172 -1.61 4.34 -15.46
N GLU A 173 -0.49 5.02 -15.25
CA GLU A 173 0.15 5.79 -16.32
C GLU A 173 0.71 4.91 -17.44
N LEU A 174 1.21 3.71 -17.12
CA LEU A 174 1.63 2.71 -18.12
C LEU A 174 0.46 2.13 -18.93
N GLY A 175 -0.78 2.23 -18.45
CA GLY A 175 -1.99 1.85 -19.17
C GLY A 175 -2.41 2.86 -20.24
N LYS A 176 -2.03 4.13 -20.04
CA LYS A 176 -2.34 5.26 -20.94
C LYS A 176 -1.38 5.42 -22.11
N LEU A 177 -0.22 4.75 -22.05
CA LEU A 177 0.80 4.73 -23.11
C LEU A 177 0.47 3.69 -24.17
#